data_AF-A0A6V8ECV6-F1
#
_entry.id   AF-A0A6V8ECV6-F1
#
_cell.length_a   1.000
_cell.length_b   1.000
_cell.length_c   1.000
_cell.angle_alpha   90.00
_cell.angle_beta   90.00
_cell.angle_gamma   90.00
#
_symmetry.space_group_name_H-M   'P 1'
#
loop_
_entity.id
_entity.type
_entity.pdbx_description
1 polymer ?
#
loop_
_entity_poly.entity_id
_entity_poly.type
_entity_poly.pdbx_seq_one_letter_code
_entity_poly.pdbx_strand_id
1 'polypeptide(L)'
;MEAKKQPNRMTYGNYLRLEEMLKLQEGPSDYSPTPCNDETHFIIVHQVFELWFKLVLTELKQIHYLMSSEHINEDTMPKIVHHLKRVSAVFDLMSQQWKVMETLTPQDFLSFRDRLGTSSGFESWQLRQIEIILGLEHQQRDAGMDPLGHMEKLEREGKISSQVLSDFTTVLA
;
A
#
# COMPACT_ATOMS: atom_id res chain seq x y z
N MET A 1 40.18 -0.87 31.16
CA MET A 1 39.48 -2.00 30.54
C MET A 1 38.28 -1.42 29.80
N GLU A 2 38.37 -1.28 28.48
CA GLU A 2 37.25 -0.83 27.66
C GLU A 2 36.17 -1.91 27.60
N ALA A 3 34.96 -1.57 28.01
CA ALA A 3 33.80 -2.43 27.84
C ALA A 3 33.51 -2.58 26.34
N LYS A 4 33.81 -3.74 25.78
CA LYS A 4 33.40 -4.12 24.41
C LYS A 4 31.88 -3.99 24.31
N LYS A 5 31.41 -2.97 23.59
CA LYS A 5 30.01 -2.82 23.18
C LYS A 5 29.61 -4.09 22.42
N GLN A 6 28.73 -4.92 22.98
CA GLN A 6 28.26 -6.10 22.29
C GLN A 6 27.58 -5.67 20.98
N PRO A 7 27.84 -6.36 19.85
CA PRO A 7 27.15 -6.06 18.60
C PRO A 7 25.64 -6.21 18.85
N ASN A 8 24.87 -5.18 18.50
CA ASN A 8 23.43 -5.15 18.69
C ASN A 8 22.83 -6.36 17.96
N ARG A 9 22.44 -7.41 18.70
CA ARG A 9 21.92 -8.66 18.13
C ARG A 9 20.57 -8.36 17.52
N MET A 10 20.51 -8.30 16.18
CA MET A 10 19.25 -8.14 15.46
C MET A 10 18.34 -9.35 15.74
N THR A 11 17.16 -9.10 16.29
CA THR A 11 16.10 -10.11 16.47
C THR A 11 15.06 -9.98 15.36
N TYR A 12 14.23 -11.02 15.17
CA TYR A 12 13.10 -11.00 14.22
C TYR A 12 12.17 -9.79 14.47
N GLY A 13 11.86 -9.52 15.74
CA GLY A 13 11.00 -8.40 16.13
C GLY A 13 11.61 -7.04 15.79
N ASN A 14 12.93 -6.88 15.95
CA ASN A 14 13.61 -5.63 15.58
C ASN A 14 13.70 -5.45 14.07
N TYR A 15 13.99 -6.52 13.32
CA TYR A 15 14.11 -6.44 11.86
C TYR A 15 12.80 -6.06 11.18
N LEU A 16 11.67 -6.61 11.64
CA LEU A 16 10.34 -6.32 11.09
C LEU A 16 9.62 -5.15 11.79
N ARG A 17 10.20 -4.58 12.85
CA ARG A 17 9.59 -3.54 13.68
C ARG A 17 8.19 -3.94 14.19
N LEU A 18 8.06 -5.18 14.69
CA LEU A 18 6.74 -5.77 15.03
C LEU A 18 5.98 -4.97 16.08
N GLU A 19 6.66 -4.43 17.10
CA GLU A 19 6.00 -3.63 18.14
C GLU A 19 5.33 -2.37 17.60
N GLU A 20 5.89 -1.78 16.54
CA GLU A 20 5.31 -0.61 15.88
C GLU A 20 4.18 -1.05 14.96
N MET A 21 4.43 -2.07 14.12
CA MET A 21 3.45 -2.59 13.16
C MET A 21 2.16 -3.08 13.85
N LEU A 22 2.28 -3.81 14.97
CA LEU A 22 1.15 -4.40 15.69
C LEU A 22 0.41 -3.41 16.62
N LYS A 23 0.78 -2.13 16.60
CA LYS A 23 0.02 -1.03 17.24
C LYS A 23 -0.82 -0.24 16.26
N LEU A 24 -0.66 -0.47 14.95
CA LEU A 24 -1.35 0.31 13.92
C LEU A 24 -2.84 -0.07 13.77
N GLN A 25 -3.36 -1.02 14.54
CA GLN A 25 -4.74 -1.53 14.43
C GLN A 25 -5.73 -0.83 15.37
N GLU A 26 -5.29 0.20 16.11
CA GLU A 26 -6.12 0.89 17.12
C GLU A 26 -6.99 2.03 16.55
N GLY A 27 -6.85 2.35 15.26
CA GLY A 27 -7.50 3.51 14.62
C GLY A 27 -6.67 4.80 14.73
N PRO A 28 -7.15 5.92 14.18
CA PRO A 28 -6.46 7.21 14.27
C PRO A 28 -6.44 7.77 15.71
N SER A 29 -5.65 8.82 15.93
CA SER A 29 -5.61 9.55 17.20
C SER A 29 -7.03 9.99 17.60
N ASP A 30 -7.38 9.83 18.88
CA ASP A 30 -8.71 10.13 19.45
C ASP A 30 -9.85 9.20 18.98
N TYR A 31 -9.53 8.10 18.27
CA TYR A 31 -10.53 7.12 17.88
C TYR A 31 -11.05 6.35 19.10
N SER A 32 -12.33 6.55 19.40
CA SER A 32 -12.99 5.95 20.56
C SER A 32 -14.45 5.57 20.22
N PRO A 33 -14.93 4.40 20.67
CA PRO A 33 -14.18 3.36 21.40
C PRO A 33 -13.15 2.66 20.51
N THR A 34 -12.18 1.97 21.14
CA THR A 34 -11.21 1.12 20.45
C THR A 34 -11.91 0.17 19.48
N PRO A 35 -11.30 -0.13 18.32
CA PRO A 35 -11.90 -1.03 17.34
C PRO A 35 -12.36 -2.35 17.93
N CYS A 36 -13.58 -2.77 17.56
CA CYS A 36 -14.06 -4.11 17.89
C CYS A 36 -13.33 -5.16 17.02
N ASN A 37 -13.61 -6.45 17.25
CA ASN A 37 -12.95 -7.52 16.48
C ASN A 37 -13.20 -7.41 14.97
N ASP A 38 -14.42 -7.10 14.56
CA ASP A 38 -14.82 -7.00 13.15
C ASP A 38 -14.19 -5.79 12.45
N GLU A 39 -14.04 -4.69 13.19
CA GLU A 39 -13.35 -3.50 12.71
C GLU A 39 -11.83 -3.71 12.67
N THR A 40 -11.26 -4.39 13.66
CA THR A 40 -9.84 -4.80 13.65
C THR A 40 -9.56 -5.71 12.45
N HIS A 41 -10.46 -6.64 12.15
CA HIS A 41 -10.42 -7.47 10.96
C HIS A 41 -10.41 -6.61 9.68
N PHE A 42 -11.34 -5.65 9.57
CA PHE A 42 -11.38 -4.72 8.45
C PHE A 42 -10.06 -3.94 8.28
N ILE A 43 -9.51 -3.41 9.38
CA ILE A 43 -8.23 -2.67 9.39
C ILE A 43 -7.08 -3.56 8.92
N ILE A 44 -6.93 -4.77 9.48
CA ILE A 44 -5.84 -5.69 9.14
C ILE A 44 -5.90 -6.08 7.66
N VAL A 45 -7.08 -6.41 7.14
CA VAL A 45 -7.22 -6.80 5.73
C VAL A 45 -6.76 -5.67 4.80
N HIS A 46 -7.15 -4.41 5.08
CA HIS A 46 -6.71 -3.26 4.28
C HIS A 46 -5.23 -2.94 4.46
N GLN A 47 -4.68 -3.05 5.68
CA GLN A 47 -3.24 -2.88 5.90
C GLN A 47 -2.41 -3.91 5.14
N VAL A 48 -2.87 -5.16 5.07
CA VAL A 48 -2.20 -6.20 4.27
C VAL A 48 -2.27 -5.88 2.78
N PHE A 49 -3.39 -5.37 2.25
CA PHE A 49 -3.46 -4.88 0.87
C PHE A 49 -2.43 -3.77 0.61
N GLU A 50 -2.34 -2.78 1.48
CA GLU A 50 -1.38 -1.67 1.33
C GLU A 50 0.09 -2.14 1.42
N LEU A 51 0.39 -3.16 2.23
CA LEU A 51 1.71 -3.80 2.25
C LEU A 51 2.01 -4.53 0.93
N TRP A 52 1.03 -5.22 0.35
CA TRP A 52 1.18 -5.84 -0.97
C TRP A 52 1.32 -4.82 -2.09
N PHE A 53 0.55 -3.73 -2.07
CA PHE A 53 0.69 -2.63 -3.03
C PHE A 53 2.08 -2.02 -2.98
N LYS A 54 2.64 -1.84 -1.79
CA LYS A 54 4.03 -1.38 -1.63
C LYS A 54 5.04 -2.30 -2.30
N LEU A 55 4.87 -3.62 -2.15
CA LEU A 55 5.72 -4.59 -2.85
C LEU A 55 5.53 -4.50 -4.37
N VAL A 56 4.29 -4.52 -4.85
CA VAL A 56 3.97 -4.40 -6.28
C VAL A 56 4.59 -3.14 -6.89
N LEU A 57 4.44 -1.99 -6.24
CA LEU A 57 5.05 -0.73 -6.69
C LEU A 57 6.58 -0.80 -6.73
N THR A 58 7.20 -1.43 -5.73
CA THR A 58 8.67 -1.61 -5.71
C THR A 58 9.13 -2.42 -6.91
N GLU A 59 8.43 -3.51 -7.24
CA GLU A 59 8.74 -4.36 -8.38
C GLU A 59 8.48 -3.64 -9.72
N LEU A 60 7.34 -2.95 -9.85
CA LEU A 60 6.97 -2.23 -11.07
C LEU A 60 7.91 -1.04 -11.35
N LYS A 61 8.32 -0.29 -10.32
CA LYS A 61 9.32 0.77 -10.44
C LYS A 61 10.67 0.21 -10.90
N GLN A 62 11.07 -0.95 -10.37
CA GLN A 62 12.29 -1.62 -10.83
C GLN A 62 12.18 -2.07 -12.29
N ILE A 63 11.04 -2.62 -12.71
CA ILE A 63 10.79 -2.98 -14.11
C ILE A 63 10.87 -1.74 -15.00
N HIS A 64 10.18 -0.66 -14.64
CA HIS A 64 10.20 0.60 -15.38
C HIS A 64 11.63 1.14 -15.54
N TYR A 65 12.42 1.15 -14.46
CA TYR A 65 13.82 1.54 -14.49
C TYR A 65 14.68 0.66 -15.42
N LEU A 66 14.49 -0.65 -15.40
CA LEU A 66 15.23 -1.57 -16.29
C LEU A 66 14.84 -1.41 -17.75
N MET A 67 13.60 -0.96 -18.02
CA MET A 67 13.05 -0.78 -19.36
C MET A 67 13.21 0.64 -19.92
N SER A 68 13.59 1.62 -19.09
CA SER A 68 13.76 3.03 -19.53
C SER A 68 15.03 3.28 -20.33
N SER A 69 15.90 2.28 -20.48
CA SER A 69 17.09 2.34 -21.32
C SER A 69 16.71 2.22 -22.81
N GLU A 70 17.34 3.01 -23.67
CA GLU A 70 17.14 2.95 -25.13
C GLU A 70 17.40 1.53 -25.70
N HIS A 71 18.34 0.81 -25.09
CA HIS A 71 18.63 -0.58 -25.39
C HIS A 71 18.59 -1.45 -24.13
N ILE A 72 17.85 -2.55 -24.18
CA ILE A 72 17.75 -3.53 -23.09
C ILE A 72 18.65 -4.71 -23.42
N ASN A 73 19.70 -4.91 -22.61
CA ASN A 73 20.57 -6.08 -22.72
C ASN A 73 19.78 -7.37 -22.47
N GLU A 74 20.08 -8.43 -23.22
CA GLU A 74 19.41 -9.73 -23.12
C GLU A 74 19.50 -10.33 -21.69
N ASP A 75 20.63 -10.14 -21.01
CA ASP A 75 20.85 -10.56 -19.62
C ASP A 75 19.91 -9.88 -18.59
N THR A 76 19.32 -8.74 -18.94
CA THR A 76 18.34 -8.03 -18.11
C THR A 76 16.94 -8.62 -18.24
N MET A 77 16.63 -9.26 -19.37
CA MET A 77 15.29 -9.78 -19.66
C MET A 77 14.79 -10.80 -18.62
N PRO A 78 15.60 -11.80 -18.17
CA PRO A 78 15.18 -12.71 -17.12
C PRO A 78 14.82 -12.01 -15.80
N LYS A 79 15.50 -10.90 -15.47
CA LYS A 79 15.21 -10.12 -14.25
C LYS A 79 13.86 -9.41 -14.36
N ILE A 80 13.58 -8.77 -15.49
CA ILE A 80 12.28 -8.14 -15.76
C ILE A 80 11.15 -9.17 -15.65
N VAL A 81 11.31 -10.32 -16.30
CA VAL A 81 10.32 -11.42 -16.25
C VAL A 81 10.13 -11.93 -14.82
N HIS A 82 11.21 -12.03 -14.04
CA HIS A 82 11.15 -12.43 -12.63
C HIS A 82 10.33 -11.45 -11.78
N HIS A 83 10.57 -10.14 -11.93
CA HIS A 83 9.79 -9.11 -11.24
C HIS A 83 8.31 -9.16 -11.63
N LEU A 84 8.00 -9.30 -12.93
CA LEU A 84 6.62 -9.42 -13.42
C LEU A 84 5.92 -10.66 -12.85
N LYS A 85 6.60 -11.82 -12.81
CA LYS A 85 6.05 -13.03 -12.21
C LYS A 85 5.72 -12.84 -10.72
N ARG A 86 6.57 -12.10 -9.99
CA ARG A 86 6.29 -11.77 -8.58
C ARG A 86 5.06 -10.88 -8.46
N VAL A 87 4.95 -9.85 -9.30
CA VAL A 87 3.76 -8.98 -9.34
C VAL A 87 2.49 -9.80 -9.59
N SER A 88 2.48 -10.69 -10.58
CA SER A 88 1.34 -11.58 -10.86
C SER A 88 0.99 -12.47 -9.65
N ALA A 89 1.98 -13.10 -9.02
CA ALA A 89 1.74 -13.95 -7.85
C ALA A 89 1.14 -13.17 -6.66
N VAL A 90 1.55 -11.92 -6.47
CA VAL A 90 0.98 -11.04 -5.43
C VAL A 90 -0.46 -10.67 -5.77
N PHE A 91 -0.77 -10.35 -7.02
CA PHE A 91 -2.17 -10.12 -7.45
C PHE A 91 -3.05 -11.35 -7.27
N ASP A 92 -2.56 -12.55 -7.59
CA ASP A 92 -3.28 -13.80 -7.37
C ASP A 92 -3.59 -14.04 -5.89
N LEU A 93 -2.63 -13.73 -5.00
CA LEU A 93 -2.81 -13.81 -3.56
C LEU A 93 -3.84 -12.79 -3.06
N MET A 94 -3.75 -11.54 -3.52
CA MET A 94 -4.69 -10.47 -3.18
C MET A 94 -6.12 -10.78 -3.64
N SER A 95 -6.27 -11.45 -4.80
CA SER A 95 -7.58 -11.94 -5.25
C SER A 95 -8.18 -12.96 -4.27
N GLN A 96 -7.36 -13.87 -3.75
CA GLN A 96 -7.79 -14.87 -2.76
C GLN A 96 -8.08 -14.25 -1.38
N GLN A 97 -7.40 -13.17 -1.03
CA GLN A 97 -7.56 -12.47 0.24
C GLN A 97 -8.99 -11.96 0.46
N TRP A 98 -9.76 -11.70 -0.60
CA TRP A 98 -11.17 -11.33 -0.50
C TRP A 98 -12.01 -12.36 0.27
N LYS A 99 -11.64 -13.65 0.23
CA LYS A 99 -12.33 -14.69 1.02
C LYS A 99 -12.27 -14.44 2.52
N VAL A 100 -11.23 -13.76 3.01
CA VAL A 100 -11.11 -13.35 4.41
C VAL A 100 -12.07 -12.20 4.67
N MET A 101 -12.08 -11.19 3.80
CA MET A 101 -13.03 -10.07 3.89
C MET A 101 -14.49 -10.53 3.87
N GLU A 102 -14.83 -11.53 3.05
CA GLU A 102 -16.18 -12.10 2.93
C GLU A 102 -16.68 -12.77 4.22
N THR A 103 -15.80 -13.05 5.19
CA THR A 103 -16.23 -13.54 6.52
C THR A 103 -16.83 -12.45 7.40
N LEU A 104 -16.61 -11.17 7.05
CA LEU A 104 -17.25 -10.04 7.68
C LEU A 104 -18.68 -9.89 7.14
N THR A 105 -19.68 -10.12 7.98
CA THR A 105 -21.07 -10.02 7.52
C THR A 105 -21.45 -8.55 7.27
N PRO A 106 -22.41 -8.27 6.37
CA PRO A 106 -22.91 -6.92 6.18
C PRO A 106 -23.44 -6.28 7.47
N GLN A 107 -24.04 -7.08 8.36
CA GLN A 107 -24.56 -6.59 9.64
C GLN A 107 -23.42 -6.14 10.57
N ASP A 108 -22.35 -6.93 10.65
CA ASP A 108 -21.17 -6.60 11.47
C ASP A 108 -20.45 -5.39 10.90
N PHE A 109 -20.35 -5.28 9.56
CA PHE A 109 -19.81 -4.09 8.90
C PHE A 109 -20.62 -2.83 9.21
N LEU A 110 -21.95 -2.91 9.18
CA LEU A 110 -22.83 -1.78 9.54
C LEU A 110 -22.65 -1.33 11.00
N SER A 111 -22.19 -2.20 11.90
CA SER A 111 -21.97 -1.84 13.30
C SER A 111 -20.86 -0.80 13.51
N PHE A 112 -19.93 -0.68 12.56
CA PHE A 112 -18.83 0.28 12.64
C PHE A 112 -18.70 1.20 11.43
N ARG A 113 -19.47 0.97 10.36
CA ARG A 113 -19.42 1.76 9.11
C ARG A 113 -19.48 3.27 9.35
N ASP A 114 -20.38 3.75 10.20
CA ASP A 114 -20.57 5.18 10.44
C ASP A 114 -19.31 5.86 11.00
N ARG A 115 -18.43 5.09 11.66
CA ARG A 115 -17.17 5.59 12.22
C ARG A 115 -16.06 5.73 11.19
N LEU A 116 -16.18 5.09 10.02
CA LEU A 116 -15.24 5.26 8.90
C LEU A 116 -15.36 6.66 8.25
N GLY A 117 -16.41 7.42 8.58
CA GLY A 117 -16.61 8.77 8.06
C GLY A 117 -16.72 8.79 6.54
N THR A 118 -15.94 9.65 5.90
CA THR A 118 -15.85 9.75 4.42
C THR A 118 -14.75 8.88 3.83
N SER A 119 -14.00 8.14 4.65
CA SER A 119 -12.85 7.38 4.19
C SER A 119 -13.27 6.29 3.22
N SER A 120 -12.52 6.19 2.12
CA SER A 120 -12.86 5.30 1.01
C SER A 120 -11.62 4.69 0.37
N GLY A 121 -11.76 3.49 -0.21
CA GLY A 121 -10.71 2.87 -1.03
C GLY A 121 -10.32 3.71 -2.26
N PHE A 122 -11.14 4.71 -2.62
CA PHE A 122 -10.76 5.72 -3.63
C PHE A 122 -9.56 6.58 -3.22
N GLU A 123 -9.30 6.71 -1.91
CA GLU A 123 -8.21 7.50 -1.34
C GLU A 123 -6.88 6.74 -1.26
N SER A 124 -6.84 5.45 -1.65
CA SER A 124 -5.60 4.67 -1.69
C SER A 124 -4.66 5.20 -2.78
N TRP A 125 -3.67 6.00 -2.37
CA TRP A 125 -2.71 6.55 -3.31
C TRP A 125 -1.86 5.45 -3.96
N GLN A 126 -1.47 4.40 -3.23
CA GLN A 126 -0.66 3.31 -3.79
C GLN A 126 -1.40 2.57 -4.92
N LEU A 127 -2.71 2.32 -4.76
CA LEU A 127 -3.51 1.74 -5.84
C LEU A 127 -3.52 2.65 -7.08
N ARG A 128 -3.69 3.96 -6.89
CA ARG A 128 -3.64 4.95 -7.99
C ARG A 128 -2.25 4.99 -8.66
N GLN A 129 -1.17 4.85 -7.89
CA GLN A 129 0.18 4.74 -8.44
C GLN A 129 0.35 3.47 -9.29
N ILE A 130 -0.20 2.34 -8.85
CA ILE A 130 -0.18 1.07 -9.59
C ILE A 130 -0.90 1.23 -10.94
N GLU A 131 -2.07 1.86 -10.94
CA GLU A 131 -2.81 2.14 -12.17
C GLU A 131 -2.00 3.01 -13.14
N ILE A 132 -1.35 4.06 -12.64
CA ILE A 132 -0.53 4.98 -13.45
C ILE A 132 0.68 4.25 -14.05
N ILE A 133 1.43 3.49 -13.24
CA ILE A 133 2.63 2.79 -13.73
C ILE A 133 2.30 1.67 -14.71
N LEU A 134 1.11 1.07 -14.61
CA LEU A 134 0.61 0.09 -15.58
C LEU A 134 0.01 0.75 -16.83
N GLY A 135 -0.08 2.08 -16.88
CA GLY A 135 -0.48 2.84 -18.07
C GLY A 135 -1.97 3.13 -18.18
N LEU A 136 -2.73 3.15 -17.08
CA LEU A 136 -4.15 3.55 -17.10
C LEU A 136 -4.28 5.05 -17.39
N GLU A 137 -4.79 5.38 -18.57
CA GLU A 137 -4.97 6.76 -19.02
C GLU A 137 -6.15 7.44 -18.32
N HIS A 138 -6.12 8.78 -18.25
CA HIS A 138 -7.17 9.55 -17.59
C HIS A 138 -8.54 9.38 -18.26
N GLN A 139 -8.59 9.25 -19.60
CA GLN A 139 -9.86 9.02 -20.32
C GLN A 139 -10.49 7.65 -20.01
N GLN A 140 -9.70 6.69 -19.54
CA GLN A 140 -10.17 5.35 -19.18
C GLN A 140 -10.72 5.28 -17.75
N ARG A 141 -10.60 6.37 -16.97
CA ARG A 141 -11.10 6.43 -15.60
C ARG A 141 -12.57 6.83 -15.59
N ASP A 142 -13.37 6.04 -14.89
CA ASP A 142 -14.78 6.35 -14.69
C ASP A 142 -14.97 7.64 -13.88
N ALA A 143 -16.08 8.34 -14.16
CA ALA A 143 -16.54 9.52 -13.44
C ALA A 143 -15.60 10.75 -13.44
N GLY A 144 -14.65 10.84 -14.38
CA GLY A 144 -13.74 11.99 -14.47
C GLY A 144 -12.79 12.10 -13.27
N MET A 145 -12.47 10.98 -12.64
CA MET A 145 -11.55 10.93 -11.51
C MET A 145 -10.16 11.45 -11.91
N ASP A 146 -9.73 12.54 -11.27
CA ASP A 146 -8.36 13.03 -11.29
C ASP A 146 -7.62 12.62 -10.01
N PRO A 147 -6.80 11.56 -10.04
CA PRO A 147 -6.05 11.12 -8.87
C PRO A 147 -5.07 12.19 -8.37
N LEU A 148 -4.43 12.93 -9.27
CA LEU A 148 -3.42 13.90 -8.88
C LEU A 148 -4.08 15.10 -8.18
N GLY A 149 -5.10 15.68 -8.78
CA GLY A 149 -5.87 16.76 -8.16
C GLY A 149 -6.53 16.34 -6.84
N HIS A 150 -6.93 15.07 -6.70
CA HIS A 150 -7.41 14.53 -5.43
C HIS A 150 -6.31 14.43 -4.38
N MET A 151 -5.12 13.93 -4.72
CA MET A 151 -3.98 13.87 -3.79
C MET A 151 -3.50 15.26 -3.37
N GLU A 152 -3.45 16.23 -4.29
CA GLU A 152 -3.15 17.63 -3.97
C GLU A 152 -4.17 18.26 -3.02
N LYS A 153 -5.45 17.87 -3.14
CA LYS A 153 -6.48 18.29 -2.19
C LYS A 153 -6.24 17.69 -0.81
N LEU A 154 -5.94 16.40 -0.71
CA LEU A 154 -5.65 15.74 0.56
C LEU A 154 -4.40 16.29 1.26
N GLU A 155 -3.37 16.68 0.49
CA GLU A 155 -2.16 17.31 1.04
C GLU A 155 -2.46 18.69 1.63
N ARG A 156 -3.23 19.53 0.91
CA ARG A 156 -3.70 20.83 1.42
C ARG A 156 -4.58 20.72 2.67
N GLU A 157 -5.33 19.64 2.79
CA GLU A 157 -6.15 19.31 3.98
C GLU A 157 -5.33 18.70 5.12
N GLY A 158 -4.03 18.47 4.93
CA GLY A 158 -3.13 17.87 5.91
C GLY A 158 -3.39 16.38 6.16
N LYS A 159 -4.07 15.70 5.23
CA LYS A 159 -4.42 14.27 5.33
C LYS A 159 -3.32 13.34 4.84
N ILE A 160 -2.48 13.82 3.93
CA ILE A 160 -1.26 13.15 3.50
C ILE A 160 -0.06 14.09 3.64
N SER A 161 1.15 13.52 3.76
CA SER A 161 2.37 14.32 3.82
C SER A 161 2.82 14.76 2.42
N SER A 162 3.57 15.86 2.33
CA SER A 162 4.18 16.30 1.07
C SER A 162 5.14 15.26 0.48
N GLN A 163 5.73 14.38 1.31
CA GLN A 163 6.51 13.23 0.82
C GLN A 163 5.64 12.24 0.03
N VAL A 164 4.43 11.95 0.51
CA VAL A 164 3.50 11.05 -0.20
C VAL A 164 3.09 11.66 -1.55
N LEU A 165 2.82 12.96 -1.60
CA LEU A 165 2.50 13.65 -2.85
C LEU A 165 3.70 13.63 -3.82
N SER A 166 4.91 13.88 -3.32
CA SER A 166 6.14 13.78 -4.12
C SER A 166 6.33 12.36 -4.68
N ASP A 167 6.19 11.33 -3.83
CA ASP A 167 6.33 9.93 -4.26
C ASP A 167 5.28 9.54 -5.31
N PHE A 168 4.10 10.18 -5.27
CA PHE A 168 3.02 10.01 -6.22
C PHE A 168 3.30 10.67 -7.57
N THR A 169 3.82 11.89 -7.57
CA THR A 169 4.14 12.60 -8.82
C THR A 169 5.34 12.00 -9.54
N THR A 170 6.27 11.38 -8.80
CA THR A 170 7.47 10.76 -9.35
C THR A 170 7.32 9.26 -9.63
N VAL A 171 6.09 8.72 -9.73
CA VAL A 171 5.88 7.27 -9.99
C VAL A 171 6.55 6.79 -11.28
N LEU A 172 6.58 7.65 -12.30
CA LEU A 172 7.15 7.38 -13.62
C LEU A 172 8.50 8.08 -13.86
N ALA A 173 9.01 8.81 -12.85
CA ALA A 173 10.32 9.48 -12.93
C ALA A 173 11.45 8.51 -12.57
#